data_AF-A0A6V7IIL9-F1
#
_entry.id   AF-A0A6V7IIL9-F1
#
_cell.length_a   1.000
_cell.length_b   1.000
_cell.length_c   1.000
_cell.angle_alpha   90.00
_cell.angle_beta   90.00
_cell.angle_gamma   90.00
#
_symmetry.space_group_name_H-M   'P 1'
#
loop_
_entity.id
_entity.type
_entity.pdbx_description
1 polymer ?
#
loop_
_entity_poly.entity_id
_entity_poly.type
_entity_poly.pdbx_seq_one_letter_code
_entity_poly.pdbx_strand_id
1 'polypeptide(L)'
;FEKPSAIQQRSIKPIMKGRDVIAQAQSGTGKTATFSISILQSLDTQVRETQVLVLSPTRELAVQIQKVILALGDFMNVQCHACIGGTNLGEDIRKLDYGQHVVSGTPGRVF
;
A
#
# COMPACT_ATOMS: atom_id res chain seq x y z
N PHE A 1 -10.92 -12.47 -6.88
CA PHE A 1 -10.07 -13.40 -6.11
C PHE A 1 -10.96 -14.51 -5.56
N GLU A 2 -10.53 -15.77 -5.59
CA GLU A 2 -11.37 -16.92 -5.17
C GLU A 2 -10.82 -17.65 -3.95
N LYS A 3 -9.53 -18.02 -3.95
CA LYS A 3 -8.88 -18.74 -2.84
C LYS A 3 -7.57 -18.09 -2.44
N PRO A 4 -7.30 -17.89 -1.14
CA PRO A 4 -6.05 -17.27 -0.71
C PRO A 4 -4.86 -18.19 -1.00
N SER A 5 -3.77 -17.60 -1.50
CA SER A 5 -2.51 -18.31 -1.72
C SER A 5 -1.85 -18.70 -0.39
N ALA A 6 -0.84 -19.57 -0.47
CA ALA A 6 -0.13 -20.07 0.69
C ALA A 6 0.54 -18.98 1.52
N ILE A 7 0.99 -17.88 0.90
CA ILE A 7 1.57 -16.73 1.60
C ILE A 7 0.47 -15.85 2.23
N GLN A 8 -0.66 -15.65 1.53
CA GLN A 8 -1.81 -14.90 2.05
C GLN A 8 -2.38 -15.54 3.31
N GLN A 9 -2.58 -16.88 3.29
CA GLN A 9 -3.09 -17.63 4.44
C GLN A 9 -2.22 -17.50 5.69
N ARG A 10 -0.90 -17.37 5.52
CA ARG A 10 0.07 -17.33 6.63
C ARG A 10 0.37 -15.92 7.11
N SER A 11 0.34 -14.94 6.21
CA SER A 11 0.87 -13.59 6.48
C SER A 11 -0.20 -12.53 6.77
N ILE A 12 -1.43 -12.65 6.26
CA ILE A 12 -2.46 -11.61 6.49
C ILE A 12 -2.79 -11.47 7.99
N LYS A 13 -3.09 -12.58 8.66
CA LYS A 13 -3.47 -12.60 10.07
C LYS A 13 -2.40 -12.06 11.04
N PRO A 14 -1.10 -12.40 10.93
CA PRO A 14 -0.09 -11.76 11.76
C PRO A 14 0.02 -10.25 11.54
N ILE A 15 -0.01 -9.78 10.28
CA ILE A 15 0.12 -8.35 9.96
C ILE A 15 -1.05 -7.56 10.58
N MET A 16 -2.29 -8.05 10.40
CA MET A 16 -3.50 -7.44 11.01
C MET A 16 -3.46 -7.38 12.54
N LYS A 17 -2.64 -8.22 13.19
CA LYS A 17 -2.45 -8.21 14.65
C LYS A 17 -1.34 -7.26 15.10
N GLY A 18 -0.80 -6.45 14.19
CA GLY A 18 0.30 -5.53 14.48
C GLY A 18 1.63 -6.23 14.75
N ARG A 19 1.82 -7.46 14.25
CA ARG A 19 3.11 -8.16 14.38
C ARG A 19 4.05 -7.77 13.25
N ASP A 20 5.33 -7.66 13.57
CA ASP A 20 6.38 -7.59 12.58
C ASP A 20 6.48 -8.91 11.83
N VAL A 21 6.52 -8.82 10.49
CA VAL A 21 6.47 -9.99 9.61
C VAL A 21 7.53 -9.90 8.52
N ILE A 22 8.35 -10.93 8.44
CA ILE A 22 9.17 -11.21 7.25
C ILE A 22 8.43 -12.28 6.44
N ALA A 23 7.97 -11.91 5.25
CA ALA A 23 7.22 -12.78 4.35
C ALA A 23 8.02 -13.04 3.06
N GLN A 24 8.40 -14.29 2.82
CA GLN A 24 9.13 -14.71 1.63
C GLN A 24 8.30 -15.69 0.80
N ALA A 25 8.19 -15.41 -0.49
CA ALA A 25 7.55 -16.30 -1.47
C ALA A 25 8.05 -15.97 -2.89
N GLN A 26 7.86 -16.88 -3.84
CA GLN A 26 8.21 -16.66 -5.25
C GLN A 26 7.40 -15.50 -5.86
N SER A 27 7.86 -14.93 -6.97
CA SER A 27 7.09 -13.94 -7.74
C SER A 27 5.75 -14.53 -8.21
N GLY A 28 4.71 -13.69 -8.32
CA GLY A 28 3.36 -14.14 -8.72
C GLY A 28 2.54 -14.86 -7.64
N THR A 29 3.08 -15.08 -6.43
CA THR A 29 2.38 -15.81 -5.35
C THR A 29 1.40 -14.99 -4.51
N GLY A 30 1.14 -13.72 -4.87
CA GLY A 30 0.17 -12.87 -4.17
C GLY A 30 0.73 -12.07 -2.99
N LYS A 31 2.04 -11.85 -2.92
CA LYS A 31 2.69 -11.01 -1.89
C LYS A 31 2.12 -9.59 -1.83
N THR A 32 1.95 -8.93 -2.98
CA THR A 32 1.38 -7.57 -3.05
C THR A 32 -0.03 -7.52 -2.49
N ALA A 33 -0.89 -8.46 -2.88
CA ALA A 33 -2.23 -8.57 -2.34
C ALA A 33 -2.23 -8.89 -0.83
N THR A 34 -1.25 -9.67 -0.34
CA THR A 34 -1.13 -10.02 1.08
C THR A 34 -1.00 -8.78 1.95
N PHE A 35 -0.02 -7.91 1.68
CA PHE A 35 0.13 -6.70 2.48
C PHE A 35 -0.96 -5.67 2.14
N SER A 36 -1.42 -5.56 0.89
CA SER A 36 -2.47 -4.59 0.53
C SER A 36 -3.78 -4.84 1.28
N ILE A 37 -4.21 -6.12 1.39
CA ILE A 37 -5.38 -6.49 2.20
C ILE A 37 -5.15 -6.17 3.68
N SER A 38 -3.94 -6.45 4.18
CA SER A 38 -3.61 -6.21 5.58
C SER A 38 -3.57 -4.72 5.92
N ILE A 39 -3.10 -3.88 4.99
CA ILE A 39 -3.11 -2.42 5.08
C ILE A 39 -4.55 -1.94 5.16
N LEU A 40 -5.38 -2.27 4.17
CA LEU A 40 -6.78 -1.82 4.10
C LEU A 40 -7.55 -2.15 5.37
N GLN A 41 -7.36 -3.34 5.90
CA GLN A 41 -8.00 -3.80 7.13
C GLN A 41 -7.56 -3.04 8.40
N SER A 42 -6.42 -2.38 8.36
CA SER A 42 -5.85 -1.65 9.50
C SER A 42 -6.12 -0.14 9.44
N LEU A 43 -6.67 0.37 8.33
CA LEU A 43 -6.94 1.79 8.14
C LEU A 43 -8.21 2.24 8.87
N ASP A 44 -8.16 3.45 9.42
CA ASP A 44 -9.34 4.25 9.73
C ASP A 44 -9.59 5.25 8.59
N THR A 45 -10.61 5.01 7.77
CA THR A 45 -10.91 5.86 6.60
C THR A 45 -11.63 7.17 6.94
N GLN A 46 -11.97 7.40 8.21
CA GLN A 46 -12.49 8.69 8.67
C GLN A 46 -11.36 9.68 8.97
N VAL A 47 -10.16 9.17 9.29
CA VAL A 47 -8.97 10.00 9.57
C VAL A 47 -8.19 10.22 8.27
N ARG A 48 -8.33 11.42 7.70
CA ARG A 48 -7.68 11.84 6.44
C ARG A 48 -6.19 12.19 6.61
N GLU A 49 -5.43 11.28 7.19
CA GLU A 49 -3.98 11.41 7.40
C GLU A 49 -3.28 10.12 6.94
N THR A 50 -1.97 10.22 6.68
CA THR A 50 -1.17 9.05 6.30
C THR A 50 -0.94 8.12 7.48
N GLN A 51 -1.51 6.92 7.38
CA GLN A 51 -1.44 5.88 8.39
C GLN A 51 -0.48 4.76 7.99
N VAL A 52 -0.22 4.60 6.69
CA VAL A 52 0.66 3.56 6.17
C VAL A 52 1.60 4.10 5.08
N LEU A 53 2.87 3.74 5.21
CA LEU A 53 3.92 3.97 4.20
C LEU A 53 4.37 2.64 3.59
N VAL A 54 4.39 2.56 2.26
CA VAL A 54 4.91 1.42 1.49
C VAL A 54 6.11 1.87 0.67
N LEU A 55 7.30 1.37 1.00
CA LEU A 55 8.52 1.65 0.24
C LEU A 55 8.77 0.60 -0.83
N SER A 56 9.07 1.05 -2.04
CA SER A 56 9.34 0.22 -3.21
C SER A 56 10.67 0.58 -3.87
N PRO A 57 11.41 -0.40 -4.41
CA PRO A 57 12.69 -0.15 -5.08
C PRO A 57 12.55 0.60 -6.41
N THR A 58 11.39 0.57 -7.07
CA THR A 58 11.17 1.20 -8.37
C THR A 58 9.88 2.02 -8.40
N ARG A 59 9.82 2.97 -9.34
CA ARG A 59 8.67 3.86 -9.53
C ARG A 59 7.45 3.08 -10.02
N GLU A 60 7.67 2.14 -10.94
CA GLU A 60 6.66 1.29 -11.55
C GLU A 60 5.99 0.42 -10.49
N LEU A 61 6.77 -0.14 -9.56
CA LEU A 61 6.24 -0.96 -8.48
C LEU A 61 5.43 -0.12 -7.48
N ALA A 62 5.89 1.09 -7.14
CA ALA A 62 5.14 1.99 -6.27
C ALA A 62 3.75 2.35 -6.87
N VAL A 63 3.70 2.66 -8.17
CA VAL A 63 2.45 2.92 -8.91
C VAL A 63 1.57 1.68 -9.00
N GLN A 64 2.16 0.50 -9.25
CA GLN A 64 1.42 -0.75 -9.28
C GLN A 64 0.77 -1.05 -7.92
N ILE A 65 1.48 -0.81 -6.83
CA ILE A 65 0.95 -1.00 -5.46
C ILE A 65 -0.22 -0.05 -5.20
N GLN A 66 -0.10 1.22 -5.55
CA GLN A 66 -1.20 2.19 -5.44
C GLN A 66 -2.45 1.67 -6.17
N LYS A 67 -2.31 1.21 -7.42
CA LYS A 67 -3.42 0.66 -8.20
C LYS A 67 -4.06 -0.56 -7.53
N VAL A 68 -3.26 -1.46 -6.97
CA VAL A 68 -3.77 -2.65 -6.26
C VAL A 68 -4.54 -2.26 -5.00
N ILE A 69 -4.02 -1.30 -4.22
CA ILE A 69 -4.68 -0.81 -3.00
C ILE A 69 -6.02 -0.15 -3.34
N LEU A 70 -6.04 0.73 -4.35
CA LEU A 70 -7.28 1.40 -4.78
C LEU A 70 -8.30 0.40 -5.32
N ALA A 71 -7.87 -0.57 -6.14
CA ALA A 71 -8.78 -1.58 -6.69
C ALA A 71 -9.36 -2.52 -5.61
N LEU A 72 -8.57 -2.90 -4.61
CA LEU A 72 -9.04 -3.73 -3.49
C LEU A 72 -9.90 -2.93 -2.50
N GLY A 73 -9.64 -1.63 -2.35
CA GLY A 73 -10.31 -0.73 -1.43
C GLY A 73 -11.42 0.12 -2.06
N ASP A 74 -11.90 -0.23 -3.25
CA ASP A 74 -12.87 0.56 -4.05
C ASP A 74 -14.13 0.92 -3.24
N PHE A 75 -14.56 0.03 -2.35
CA PHE A 75 -15.73 0.22 -1.48
C PHE A 75 -15.43 0.83 -0.11
N MET A 76 -14.18 1.21 0.16
CA MET A 76 -13.75 1.76 1.46
C MET A 76 -13.55 3.27 1.45
N ASN A 77 -13.64 3.91 0.27
CA ASN A 77 -13.28 5.31 0.05
C ASN A 77 -11.82 5.62 0.48
N VAL A 78 -10.93 4.64 0.32
CA VAL A 78 -9.51 4.79 0.66
C VAL A 78 -8.83 5.76 -0.30
N GLN A 79 -7.87 6.50 0.24
CA GLN A 79 -7.02 7.42 -0.52
C GLN A 79 -5.60 6.88 -0.49
N CYS A 80 -5.00 6.71 -1.67
CA CYS A 80 -3.64 6.22 -1.78
C CYS A 80 -2.90 7.02 -2.85
N HIS A 81 -1.72 7.53 -2.52
CA HIS A 81 -0.88 8.29 -3.45
C HIS A 81 0.49 7.64 -3.66
N ALA A 82 0.98 7.70 -4.90
CA ALA A 82 2.29 7.19 -5.28
C ALA A 82 3.32 8.34 -5.36
N CYS A 83 4.23 8.44 -4.39
CA CYS A 83 5.32 9.41 -4.37
C CYS A 83 6.54 8.85 -5.11
N ILE A 84 6.68 9.21 -6.39
CA ILE A 84 7.76 8.72 -7.27
C ILE A 84 8.51 9.86 -7.96
N GLY A 85 9.83 9.73 -8.10
CA GLY A 85 10.64 10.73 -8.77
C GLY A 85 10.25 10.93 -10.24
N GLY A 86 10.63 12.08 -10.83
CA GLY A 86 10.30 12.43 -12.21
C GLY A 86 8.87 12.92 -12.44
N THR A 87 8.06 13.00 -11.38
CA THR A 87 6.73 13.64 -11.38
C THR A 87 6.81 15.04 -10.76
N ASN A 88 5.77 15.86 -10.98
CA ASN A 88 5.71 17.21 -10.45
C ASN A 88 5.61 17.19 -8.91
N LEU A 89 6.60 17.79 -8.23
CA LEU A 89 6.64 17.83 -6.77
C LEU A 89 5.47 18.62 -6.17
N GLY A 90 5.03 19.69 -6.82
CA GLY A 90 3.89 20.48 -6.38
C GLY A 90 2.57 19.68 -6.42
N GLU A 91 2.44 18.73 -7.35
CA GLU A 91 1.27 17.84 -7.38
C GLU A 91 1.30 16.82 -6.24
N ASP A 92 2.48 16.27 -5.92
CA ASP A 92 2.64 15.37 -4.78
C ASP A 92 2.29 16.10 -3.47
N ILE A 93 2.84 17.29 -3.26
CA ILE A 93 2.55 18.12 -2.07
C ILE A 93 1.04 18.38 -1.95
N ARG A 94 0.39 18.85 -3.02
CA ARG A 94 -1.07 19.10 -3.00
C ARG A 94 -1.89 17.86 -2.65
N LYS A 95 -1.50 16.68 -3.14
CA LYS A 95 -2.20 15.43 -2.83
C LYS A 95 -1.98 14.98 -1.39
N LEU A 96 -0.77 15.16 -0.87
CA LEU A 96 -0.44 14.86 0.52
C LEU A 96 -1.18 15.82 1.47
N ASP A 97 -1.22 17.12 1.17
CA ASP A 97 -1.95 18.13 1.94
C ASP A 97 -3.47 17.87 1.96
N TYR A 98 -4.02 17.29 0.90
CA TYR A 98 -5.43 16.88 0.86
C TYR A 98 -5.77 15.73 1.82
N GLY A 99 -4.75 14.96 2.24
CA GLY A 99 -4.91 13.77 3.07
C GLY A 99 -4.92 12.48 2.24
N GLN A 100 -3.95 11.61 2.50
CA GLN A 100 -3.83 10.28 1.91
C GLN A 100 -3.70 9.25 3.02
N HIS A 101 -4.53 8.20 3.01
CA HIS A 101 -4.47 7.15 4.03
C HIS A 101 -3.22 6.28 3.86
N VAL A 102 -2.81 6.06 2.60
CA VAL A 102 -1.62 5.27 2.25
C VAL A 102 -0.72 6.05 1.30
N VAL A 103 0.58 6.08 1.60
CA VAL A 103 1.60 6.55 0.66
C VAL A 103 2.42 5.36 0.18
N SER A 104 2.53 5.19 -1.14
CA SER A 104 3.42 4.22 -1.78
C SER A 104 4.53 4.98 -2.48
N GLY A 105 5.80 4.61 -2.36
CA GLY A 105 6.84 5.43 -2.98
C GLY A 105 8.22 4.82 -3.03
N THR A 106 9.10 5.48 -3.78
CA THR A 106 10.53 5.19 -3.77
C THR A 106 11.21 5.93 -2.62
N PRO A 107 12.17 5.34 -1.90
CA PRO A 107 12.80 5.95 -0.73
C PRO A 107 13.25 7.40 -0.96
N GLY A 108 13.94 7.68 -2.08
CA GLY A 108 14.46 9.03 -2.36
C GLY A 108 13.43 10.11 -2.73
N ARG A 109 12.16 9.76 -2.96
CA ARG A 109 11.07 10.74 -3.16
C ARG A 109 10.21 10.91 -1.91
N VAL A 110 10.18 9.88 -1.07
CA VAL A 110 9.44 9.88 0.20
C VAL A 110 10.21 10.62 1.29
N PHE A 111 11.54 10.49 1.30
CA PHE A 111 12.45 11.23 2.18
C PHE A 111 12.50 12.72 1.78
#